data_AF-A0A9X8HMT9-F1
#
_entry.id   AF-A0A9X8HMT9-F1
#
_cell.length_a   1.000
_cell.length_b   1.000
_cell.length_c   1.000
_cell.angle_alpha   90.00
_cell.angle_beta   90.00
_cell.angle_gamma   90.00
#
_symmetry.space_group_name_H-M   'P 1'
#
loop_
_entity.id
_entity.type
_entity.pdbx_description
1 polymer ?
#
loop_
_entity_poly.entity_id
_entity_poly.type
_entity_poly.pdbx_seq_one_letter_code
_entity_poly.pdbx_strand_id
1 'polypeptide(L)' 'MGEVVDIESKQPHLVVHASDAAHVIPLSLLEDVAKGAKPSVILSEPVVRRIIEEWLQQVTA' A
#
# COMPACT_ATOMS: atom_id res chain seq x y z
N MET A 1 6.41 29.59 19.08
CA MET A 1 5.42 29.45 17.99
C MET A 1 5.72 28.12 17.32
N GLY A 2 4.78 27.17 17.35
CA GLY A 2 4.97 25.84 16.75
C GLY A 2 4.79 25.93 15.24
N GLU A 3 5.71 25.33 14.50
CA GLU A 3 5.66 25.27 13.03
C GLU A 3 4.52 24.33 12.60
N VAL A 4 3.60 24.82 11.77
CA VAL A 4 2.53 23.99 11.19
C VAL A 4 3.10 23.31 9.97
N VAL A 5 3.36 22.01 10.08
CA VAL A 5 3.89 21.19 8.98
C VAL A 5 2.74 20.64 8.16
N ASP A 6 2.78 20.89 6.85
CA ASP A 6 1.83 20.35 5.89
C ASP A 6 1.99 18.82 5.77
N ILE A 7 0.95 18.09 6.15
CA ILE A 7 0.91 16.62 6.18
C ILE A 7 0.37 16.03 4.87
N GLU A 8 -0.05 16.83 3.87
CA GLU A 8 -0.49 16.29 2.58
C GLU A 8 0.62 15.51 1.87
N SER A 9 1.88 15.95 2.00
CA SER A 9 3.04 15.18 1.51
C SER A 9 3.38 13.94 2.35
N LYS A 10 2.75 13.80 3.52
CA LYS A 10 2.86 12.66 4.45
C LYS A 10 1.59 11.79 4.45
N GLN A 11 0.86 11.79 3.34
CA GLN A 11 -0.34 10.98 3.12
C GLN A 11 -0.18 9.52 3.56
N PRO A 12 -1.29 8.86 3.96
CA PRO A 12 -1.26 7.55 4.61
C PRO A 12 -0.64 6.53 3.66
N HIS A 13 0.57 6.13 4.01
CA HIS A 13 1.18 4.94 3.46
C HIS A 13 0.35 3.77 3.99
N LEU A 14 -0.18 2.92 3.10
CA LEU A 14 -0.84 1.71 3.55
C LEU A 14 0.26 0.79 4.08
N VAL A 15 0.38 0.73 5.41
CA VAL A 15 1.29 -0.19 6.09
C VAL A 15 0.57 -1.50 6.31
N VAL A 16 1.14 -2.58 5.80
CA VAL A 16 0.59 -3.91 5.93
C VAL A 16 1.56 -4.74 6.73
N HIS A 17 1.12 -5.19 7.89
CA HIS A 17 1.86 -6.16 8.69
C HIS A 17 1.60 -7.55 8.14
N ALA A 18 2.62 -8.14 7.50
CA ALA A 18 2.66 -9.54 7.16
C ALA A 18 3.43 -10.33 8.24
N SER A 19 3.43 -11.66 8.12
CA SER A 19 4.12 -12.55 9.06
C SER A 19 5.65 -12.43 9.00
N ASP A 20 6.19 -11.94 7.89
CA ASP A 20 7.62 -11.79 7.62
C ASP A 20 8.10 -10.33 7.72
N ALA A 21 7.27 -9.35 7.35
CA ALA A 21 7.64 -7.94 7.39
C ALA A 21 6.44 -6.97 7.42
N ALA A 22 6.73 -5.71 7.75
CA ALA A 22 5.82 -4.60 7.48
C ALA A 22 6.09 -4.05 6.07
N HIS A 23 5.11 -4.16 5.18
CA HIS A 23 5.19 -3.62 3.83
C HIS A 23 4.51 -2.26 3.74
N VAL A 24 5.14 -1.34 3.04
CA VAL A 24 4.63 0.02 2.87
C VAL A 24 4.24 0.21 1.42
N ILE A 25 2.95 0.41 1.17
CA ILE A 25 2.43 0.76 -0.17
C ILE A 25 2.21 2.27 -0.22
N PRO A 26 2.92 3.00 -1.08
CA PRO A 26 2.69 4.43 -1.28
C PRO A 26 1.31 4.67 -1.88
N LEU A 27 0.56 5.63 -1.33
CA LEU A 27 -0.75 6.02 -1.87
C LEU A 27 -0.64 6.46 -3.35
N SER A 28 0.45 7.14 -3.72
CA SER A 28 0.73 7.53 -5.10
C SER A 28 0.75 6.36 -6.08
N LEU A 29 1.21 5.18 -5.67
CA LEU A 29 1.18 3.98 -6.51
C LEU A 29 -0.26 3.53 -6.78
N LEU A 30 -1.11 3.57 -5.76
CA LEU A 30 -2.53 3.22 -5.89
C LEU A 30 -3.26 4.23 -6.78
N GLU A 31 -2.96 5.52 -6.62
CA GLU A 31 -3.50 6.57 -7.49
C GLU A 31 -3.08 6.41 -8.94
N ASP A 32 -1.80 6.11 -9.19
CA ASP A 32 -1.28 5.89 -10.54
C ASP A 32 -1.97 4.70 -11.22
N VAL A 33 -2.23 3.62 -10.48
CA VAL A 33 -2.97 2.46 -10.99
C VAL A 33 -4.43 2.81 -11.25
N ALA A 34 -5.10 3.52 -10.33
CA ALA A 34 -6.50 3.92 -10.49
C ALA A 34 -6.70 4.87 -11.68
N LYS A 35 -5.72 5.75 -11.95
CA LYS A 35 -5.70 6.66 -13.10
C LYS A 35 -5.27 5.96 -14.40
N GLY A 36 -4.90 4.68 -14.36
CA GLY A 36 -4.40 3.92 -15.52
C GLY A 36 -3.00 4.32 -15.98
N ALA A 37 -2.29 5.15 -15.19
CA ALA A 37 -0.91 5.57 -15.47
C ALA A 37 0.10 4.44 -15.23
N LYS A 38 -0.25 3.45 -14.39
CA LYS A 38 0.50 2.20 -14.21
C LYS A 38 -0.40 0.99 -14.36
N PRO A 39 0.11 -0.12 -14.91
CA PRO A 39 -0.67 -1.34 -15.06
C PRO A 39 -0.95 -1.95 -13.68
N SER A 40 -2.20 -2.37 -13.44
CA SER A 40 -2.62 -3.00 -12.18
C SER A 40 -1.90 -4.32 -11.89
N VAL A 41 -1.25 -4.93 -12.88
CA VAL A 41 -0.38 -6.10 -12.70
C VAL A 41 0.80 -5.81 -11.75
N ILE A 42 1.20 -4.55 -11.55
CA ILE A 42 2.22 -4.20 -10.54
C ILE A 42 1.72 -4.47 -9.11
N LEU A 43 0.41 -4.47 -8.90
CA LEU A 43 -0.24 -4.88 -7.64
C LEU A 43 -0.39 -6.41 -7.54
N SER A 44 0.02 -7.15 -8.57
CA SER A 44 0.14 -8.62 -8.52
C SER A 44 1.55 -9.08 -8.18
N GLU A 45 2.47 -8.15 -7.90
CA GLU A 45 3.71 -8.50 -7.22
C GLU A 45 3.39 -9.36 -5.98
N PRO A 46 4.15 -10.44 -5.73
CA PRO A 46 3.83 -11.41 -4.68
C PRO A 46 3.51 -10.76 -3.33
N VAL A 47 4.18 -9.65 -3.04
CA VAL A 47 3.96 -8.86 -1.83
C VAL A 47 2.56 -8.23 -1.79
N VAL A 48 2.11 -7.55 -2.85
CA VAL A 48 0.81 -6.88 -2.88
C VAL A 48 -0.34 -7.88 -2.94
N ARG A 49 -0.14 -9.00 -3.64
CA ARG A 49 -1.08 -10.12 -3.63
C ARG A 49 -1.22 -10.72 -2.23
N ARG A 50 -0.11 -11.01 -1.56
CA ARG A 50 -0.13 -11.58 -0.20
C ARG A 50 -0.81 -10.63 0.79
N ILE A 51 -0.55 -9.34 0.65
CA ILE A 51 -1.21 -8.26 1.40
C ILE A 51 -2.74 -8.29 1.26
N ILE A 52 -3.25 -8.45 0.03
CA ILE A 52 -4.70 -8.54 -0.23
C ILE A 52 -5.28 -9.84 0.34
N GLU A 53 -4.57 -10.96 0.16
CA GLU A 53 -4.98 -12.26 0.70
C GLU A 53 -5.07 -12.26 2.24
N GLU A 54 -4.10 -11.66 2.93
CA GLU A 54 -4.11 -11.48 4.40
C GLU A 54 -5.25 -10.54 4.84
N TRP A 55 -5.48 -9.43 4.13
CA TRP A 55 -6.56 -8.50 4.46
C TRP A 55 -7.96 -9.10 4.28
N LEU A 56 -8.13 -9.94 3.25
CA LEU A 56 -9.37 -10.69 3.00
C LEU A 56 -9.47 -11.98 3.84
N GLN A 57 -8.51 -12.24 4.74
CA GLN A 57 -8.42 -13.47 5.53
C GLN A 57 -8.46 -14.76 4.68
N GLN A 58 -7.95 -14.69 3.45
CA GLN A 58 -7.91 -15.82 2.50
C GLN A 58 -6.61 -16.63 2.62
N VAL A 59 -5.84 -16.42 3.69
CA VAL A 59 -4.63 -17.17 3.97
C VAL A 59 -5.00 -18.61 4.31
N THR A 60 -4.64 -19.54 3.44
CA THR A 60 -4.72 -20.97 3.78
C THR A 60 -3.50 -21.28 4.65
N ALA A 61 -3.74 -21.83 5.84
CA ALA A 61 -2.71 -22.23 6.80
C ALA A 61 -1.72 -23.26 6.24
#